data_AF-A0A397I668-F1
#
_entry.id   AF-A0A397I668-F1
#
_cell.length_a   1.000
_cell.length_b   1.000
_cell.length_c   1.000
_cell.angle_alpha   90.00
_cell.angle_beta   90.00
_cell.angle_gamma   90.00
#
_symmetry.space_group_name_H-M   'P 1'
#
loop_
_entity.id
_entity.type
_entity.pdbx_description
1 polymer ?
#
loop_
_entity_poly.entity_id
_entity_poly.type
_entity_poly.pdbx_seq_one_letter_code
_entity_poly.pdbx_strand_id
1 'polypeptide(L)'
;MLDEIDLTSASTSHLAHLFDKAKKTGQKKILHWYFYSERFEKKVRDISIENEINDQMARTQIYNKIEPYLSGIKRKYLRKKTQKARNIYTLFKEIGIDKIKHITYNVDAISSLTGDQIQYVINQVSSKTVSQGNDQNHVISTEDPKSLPNTEVSEEVPLREDIEIHGEIKKTLLVLKFICSEDETRKNLQKFIHTSGII
;
A
#
# COMPACT_ATOMS: atom_id res chain seq x y z
N MET A 1 -22.10 -27.20 37.72
CA MET A 1 -21.66 -25.86 37.26
C MET A 1 -20.26 -26.00 36.64
N LEU A 2 -20.12 -26.80 35.59
CA LEU A 2 -18.85 -27.01 34.85
C LEU A 2 -19.02 -27.02 33.32
N ASP A 3 -20.22 -26.87 32.78
CA ASP A 3 -20.48 -27.04 31.33
C ASP A 3 -20.51 -25.71 30.52
N GLU A 4 -20.43 -24.56 31.19
CA GLU A 4 -20.58 -23.24 30.55
C GLU A 4 -19.23 -22.61 30.13
N ILE A 5 -18.14 -22.96 30.81
CA ILE A 5 -16.80 -22.41 30.55
C ILE A 5 -16.14 -23.08 29.32
N ASP A 6 -16.41 -24.37 29.10
CA ASP A 6 -15.80 -25.13 28.00
C ASP A 6 -16.45 -24.81 26.63
N LEU A 7 -17.77 -24.57 26.63
CA LEU A 7 -18.51 -24.18 25.43
C LEU A 7 -18.19 -22.74 25.00
N THR A 8 -18.00 -21.83 25.95
CA THR A 8 -17.64 -20.42 25.69
C THR A 8 -16.19 -20.28 25.21
N SER A 9 -15.24 -20.98 25.83
CA SER A 9 -13.83 -21.08 25.39
C SER A 9 -13.71 -21.60 23.95
N ALA A 10 -14.39 -22.72 23.63
CA ALA A 10 -14.40 -23.28 22.29
C ALA A 10 -14.99 -22.30 21.26
N SER A 11 -16.02 -21.53 21.63
CA SER A 11 -16.63 -20.51 20.77
C SER A 11 -15.70 -19.32 20.51
N THR A 12 -14.95 -18.84 21.51
CA THR A 12 -14.01 -17.72 21.37
C THR A 12 -12.79 -18.11 20.52
N SER A 13 -12.26 -19.32 20.73
CA SER A 13 -11.16 -19.86 19.91
C SER A 13 -11.56 -19.99 18.43
N HIS A 14 -12.79 -20.44 18.16
CA HIS A 14 -13.33 -20.53 16.80
C HIS A 14 -13.43 -19.16 16.13
N LEU A 15 -13.91 -18.13 16.84
CA LEU A 15 -13.97 -16.75 16.33
C LEU A 15 -12.57 -16.20 16.00
N ALA A 16 -11.58 -16.42 16.87
CA ALA A 16 -10.20 -16.00 16.62
C ALA A 16 -9.61 -16.67 15.37
N HIS A 17 -9.87 -17.96 15.19
CA HIS A 17 -9.45 -18.70 14.00
C HIS A 17 -10.10 -18.15 12.71
N LEU A 18 -11.42 -17.87 12.73
CA LEU A 18 -12.12 -17.28 11.59
C LEU A 18 -11.55 -15.90 11.23
N PHE A 19 -11.26 -15.06 12.23
CA PHE A 19 -10.65 -13.75 12.02
C PHE A 19 -9.27 -13.87 11.37
N ASP A 20 -8.38 -14.72 11.88
CA ASP A 20 -7.04 -14.90 11.30
C ASP A 20 -7.12 -15.48 9.88
N LYS A 21 -8.07 -16.39 9.61
CA LYS A 21 -8.33 -16.91 8.26
C LYS A 21 -8.80 -15.81 7.30
N ALA A 22 -9.70 -14.92 7.75
CA ALA A 22 -10.17 -13.78 6.95
C ALA A 22 -9.02 -12.82 6.62
N LYS A 23 -8.21 -12.47 7.62
CA LYS A 23 -7.00 -11.63 7.46
C LYS A 23 -6.01 -12.24 6.46
N LYS A 24 -5.62 -13.51 6.65
CA LYS A 24 -4.72 -14.24 5.73
C LYS A 24 -5.29 -14.30 4.32
N THR A 25 -6.60 -14.46 4.16
CA THR A 25 -7.27 -14.43 2.86
C THR A 25 -7.16 -13.06 2.19
N GLY A 26 -7.33 -11.97 2.95
CA GLY A 26 -7.11 -10.59 2.48
C GLY A 26 -5.68 -10.38 2.00
N GLN A 27 -4.68 -10.76 2.80
CA GLN A 27 -3.26 -10.65 2.45
C GLN A 27 -2.92 -11.45 1.19
N LYS A 28 -3.42 -12.69 1.07
CA LYS A 28 -3.28 -13.50 -0.14
C LYS A 28 -3.87 -12.78 -1.36
N LYS A 29 -5.04 -12.14 -1.25
CA LYS A 29 -5.62 -11.38 -2.37
C LYS A 29 -4.72 -10.23 -2.81
N ILE A 30 -4.15 -9.47 -1.87
CA ILE A 30 -3.20 -8.39 -2.19
C ILE A 30 -1.98 -8.94 -2.93
N LEU A 31 -1.43 -10.05 -2.46
CA LEU A 31 -0.28 -10.71 -3.08
C LEU A 31 -0.56 -11.18 -4.52
N HIS A 32 -1.73 -11.74 -4.79
CA HIS A 32 -2.11 -12.12 -6.16
C HIS A 32 -2.22 -10.90 -7.07
N TRP A 33 -2.78 -9.78 -6.59
CA TRP A 33 -2.84 -8.54 -7.37
C TRP A 33 -1.46 -7.93 -7.62
N TYR A 34 -0.55 -8.02 -6.65
CA TYR A 34 0.85 -7.61 -6.80
C TYR A 34 1.51 -8.37 -7.96
N PHE A 35 1.50 -9.71 -7.92
CA PHE A 35 2.14 -10.54 -8.95
C PHE A 35 1.44 -10.43 -10.32
N TYR A 36 0.12 -10.27 -10.32
CA TYR A 36 -0.61 -9.98 -11.56
C TYR A 36 -0.07 -8.70 -12.22
N SER A 37 0.03 -7.61 -11.47
CA SER A 37 0.50 -6.34 -12.01
C SER A 37 1.97 -6.36 -12.40
N GLU A 38 2.83 -7.01 -11.60
CA GLU A 38 4.26 -7.17 -11.94
C GLU A 38 4.42 -7.85 -13.31
N ARG A 39 3.75 -8.99 -13.50
CA ARG A 39 3.81 -9.76 -14.75
C ARG A 39 3.13 -9.03 -15.90
N PHE A 40 2.04 -8.31 -15.63
CA PHE A 40 1.36 -7.50 -16.63
C PHE A 40 2.30 -6.40 -17.15
N GLU A 41 2.89 -5.59 -16.27
CA GLU A 41 3.81 -4.51 -16.65
C GLU A 41 5.07 -5.04 -17.34
N LYS A 42 5.60 -6.20 -16.93
CA LYS A 42 6.69 -6.88 -17.64
C LYS A 42 6.27 -7.20 -19.08
N LYS A 43 5.11 -7.83 -19.25
CA LYS A 43 4.61 -8.21 -20.58
C LYS A 43 4.29 -7.00 -21.46
N VAL A 44 3.87 -5.87 -20.88
CA VAL A 44 3.70 -4.61 -21.61
C VAL A 44 5.04 -4.15 -22.19
N ARG A 45 6.10 -4.14 -21.37
CA ARG A 45 7.44 -3.77 -21.83
C ARG A 45 7.95 -4.71 -22.91
N ASP A 46 7.84 -6.02 -22.69
CA ASP A 46 8.32 -7.02 -23.65
C ASP A 46 7.63 -6.85 -25.01
N ILE A 47 6.30 -6.71 -25.04
CA ILE A 47 5.52 -6.49 -26.28
C ILE A 47 5.84 -5.15 -26.94
N SER A 48 6.01 -4.09 -26.15
CA SER A 48 6.32 -2.75 -26.64
C SER A 48 7.68 -2.71 -27.35
N ILE A 49 8.68 -3.41 -26.79
CA ILE A 49 10.01 -3.54 -27.39
C ILE A 49 9.95 -4.45 -28.63
N GLU A 50 9.39 -5.65 -28.50
CA GLU A 50 9.36 -6.66 -29.56
C GLU A 50 8.64 -6.18 -30.83
N ASN A 51 7.54 -5.44 -30.67
CA ASN A 51 6.73 -4.98 -31.80
C ASN A 51 6.94 -3.50 -32.13
N GLU A 52 7.85 -2.80 -31.43
CA GLU A 52 8.09 -1.36 -31.57
C GLU A 52 6.80 -0.51 -31.50
N ILE A 53 5.88 -0.90 -30.62
CA ILE A 53 4.60 -0.20 -30.42
C ILE A 53 4.59 0.58 -29.12
N ASN A 54 3.76 1.63 -29.07
CA ASN A 54 3.56 2.36 -27.83
C ASN A 54 2.90 1.48 -26.74
N ASP A 55 3.09 1.90 -25.50
CA ASP A 55 2.59 1.21 -24.32
C ASP A 55 1.06 0.96 -24.38
N GLN A 56 0.28 1.93 -24.86
CA GLN A 56 -1.18 1.80 -24.95
C GLN A 56 -1.61 0.68 -25.90
N MET A 57 -0.92 0.53 -27.02
CA MET A 57 -1.13 -0.56 -27.97
C MET A 57 -0.70 -1.90 -27.35
N ALA A 58 0.45 -1.95 -26.69
CA ALA A 58 0.91 -3.17 -25.99
C ALA A 58 -0.09 -3.63 -24.92
N ARG A 59 -0.60 -2.71 -24.08
CA ARG A 59 -1.65 -3.00 -23.09
C ARG A 59 -2.93 -3.51 -23.74
N THR A 60 -3.33 -2.91 -24.87
CA THR A 60 -4.50 -3.35 -25.63
C THR A 60 -4.34 -4.78 -26.15
N GLN A 61 -3.15 -5.14 -26.66
CA GLN A 61 -2.87 -6.52 -27.07
C GLN A 61 -2.96 -7.51 -25.91
N ILE A 62 -2.44 -7.15 -24.72
CA ILE A 62 -2.56 -8.01 -23.55
C ILE A 62 -4.02 -8.19 -23.15
N TYR A 63 -4.81 -7.12 -23.13
CA TYR A 63 -6.25 -7.22 -22.84
C TYR A 63 -6.97 -8.13 -23.84
N ASN A 64 -6.70 -7.99 -25.14
CA ASN A 64 -7.25 -8.87 -26.17
C ASN A 64 -6.86 -10.35 -25.93
N LYS A 65 -5.64 -10.60 -25.47
CA LYS A 65 -5.13 -11.96 -25.18
C LYS A 65 -5.75 -12.57 -23.92
N ILE A 66 -5.97 -11.79 -22.85
CA ILE A 66 -6.44 -12.35 -21.57
C ILE A 66 -7.97 -12.40 -21.44
N GLU A 67 -8.70 -11.53 -22.13
CA GLU A 67 -10.16 -11.43 -22.02
C GLU A 67 -10.91 -12.74 -22.32
N PRO A 68 -10.53 -13.56 -23.33
CA PRO A 68 -11.19 -14.86 -23.57
C PRO A 68 -11.09 -15.85 -22.40
N TYR A 69 -10.06 -15.72 -21.55
CA TYR A 69 -9.88 -16.56 -20.37
C TYR A 69 -10.65 -16.06 -19.14
N LEU A 70 -11.24 -14.86 -19.22
CA LEU A 70 -11.93 -14.20 -18.12
C LEU A 70 -13.43 -14.11 -18.41
N SER A 71 -14.06 -15.28 -18.59
CA SER A 71 -15.50 -15.38 -18.87
C SER A 71 -16.33 -14.56 -17.88
N GLY A 72 -17.24 -13.74 -18.41
CA GLY A 72 -18.10 -12.86 -17.62
C GLY A 72 -17.48 -11.53 -17.18
N ILE A 73 -16.19 -11.28 -17.43
CA ILE A 73 -15.54 -10.01 -17.11
C ILE A 73 -15.54 -9.07 -18.32
N LYS A 74 -16.20 -7.92 -18.19
CA LYS A 74 -16.17 -6.86 -19.21
C LYS A 74 -14.80 -6.20 -19.28
N ARG A 75 -14.29 -5.89 -20.48
CA ARG A 75 -13.04 -5.14 -20.71
C ARG A 75 -12.88 -3.88 -19.86
N LYS A 76 -13.93 -3.07 -19.70
CA LYS A 76 -13.91 -1.86 -18.85
C LYS A 76 -13.59 -2.19 -17.39
N TYR A 77 -14.13 -3.29 -16.88
CA TYR A 77 -13.88 -3.74 -15.51
C TYR A 77 -12.45 -4.29 -15.35
N LEU A 78 -11.99 -5.08 -16.32
CA LEU A 78 -10.62 -5.59 -16.36
C LEU A 78 -9.57 -4.46 -16.33
N ARG A 79 -9.76 -3.41 -17.14
CA ARG A 79 -8.90 -2.22 -17.14
C ARG A 79 -8.87 -1.54 -15.77
N LYS A 80 -10.04 -1.35 -15.15
CA LYS A 80 -10.14 -0.77 -13.79
C LYS A 80 -9.41 -1.61 -12.74
N LYS A 81 -9.57 -2.94 -12.77
CA LYS A 81 -8.88 -3.85 -11.85
C LYS A 81 -7.37 -3.87 -12.08
N THR A 82 -6.94 -3.79 -13.33
CA THR A 82 -5.51 -3.69 -13.68
C THR A 82 -4.90 -2.41 -13.15
N GLN A 83 -5.58 -1.27 -13.31
CA GLN A 83 -5.12 0.00 -12.74
C GLN A 83 -5.00 -0.06 -11.21
N LYS A 84 -5.99 -0.65 -10.54
CA LYS A 84 -5.95 -0.90 -9.08
C LYS A 84 -4.78 -1.80 -8.66
N ALA A 85 -4.51 -2.85 -9.43
CA ALA A 85 -3.39 -3.75 -9.18
C ALA A 85 -2.03 -3.04 -9.37
N ARG A 86 -1.94 -2.10 -10.33
CA ARG A 86 -0.76 -1.27 -10.55
C ARG A 86 -0.40 -0.44 -9.32
N ASN A 87 -1.40 0.14 -8.65
CA ASN A 87 -1.19 0.89 -7.42
C ASN A 87 -0.59 0.00 -6.30
N ILE A 88 -1.11 -1.22 -6.16
CA ILE A 88 -0.57 -2.22 -5.21
C ILE A 88 0.88 -2.55 -5.55
N TYR A 89 1.18 -2.83 -6.82
CA TYR A 89 2.54 -3.16 -7.24
C TYR A 89 3.51 -2.01 -7.00
N THR A 90 3.18 -0.79 -7.42
CA THR A 90 4.05 0.39 -7.20
C THR A 90 4.35 0.60 -5.72
N LEU A 91 3.34 0.51 -4.85
CA LEU A 91 3.55 0.69 -3.41
C LEU A 91 4.51 -0.37 -2.84
N PHE A 92 4.17 -1.66 -3.00
CA PHE A 92 4.93 -2.75 -2.36
C PHE A 92 6.24 -3.09 -3.04
N LYS A 93 6.45 -2.67 -4.29
CA LYS A 93 7.76 -2.77 -4.95
C LYS A 93 8.77 -1.86 -4.26
N GLU A 94 8.35 -0.66 -3.85
CA GLU A 94 9.24 0.32 -3.22
C GLU A 94 9.40 0.08 -1.71
N ILE A 95 8.31 -0.24 -0.98
CA ILE A 95 8.38 -0.44 0.49
C ILE A 95 8.74 -1.87 0.92
N GLY A 96 8.71 -2.83 -0.01
CA GLY A 96 8.96 -4.25 0.24
C GLY A 96 7.70 -5.12 0.23
N ILE A 97 7.76 -6.23 -0.51
CA ILE A 97 6.67 -7.21 -0.62
C ILE A 97 6.36 -7.91 0.71
N ASP A 98 7.38 -8.05 1.58
CA ASP A 98 7.26 -8.64 2.91
C ASP A 98 6.29 -7.85 3.81
N LYS A 99 6.09 -6.56 3.53
CA LYS A 99 5.15 -5.71 4.26
C LYS A 99 3.69 -6.13 4.06
N ILE A 100 3.37 -6.86 2.98
CA ILE A 100 2.01 -7.36 2.73
C ILE A 100 1.52 -8.27 3.86
N LYS A 101 2.42 -9.04 4.51
CA LYS A 101 2.07 -9.97 5.60
C LYS A 101 1.57 -9.27 6.87
N HIS A 102 1.78 -7.97 6.97
CA HIS A 102 1.38 -7.16 8.12
C HIS A 102 0.12 -6.34 7.86
N ILE A 103 -0.39 -6.32 6.63
CA ILE A 103 -1.60 -5.59 6.31
C ILE A 103 -2.80 -6.27 6.99
N THR A 104 -3.50 -5.51 7.81
CA THR A 104 -4.76 -5.88 8.44
C THR A 104 -5.99 -5.32 7.70
N TYR A 105 -5.79 -4.44 6.72
CA TYR A 105 -6.85 -3.68 6.04
C TYR A 105 -7.37 -4.31 4.72
N ASN A 106 -8.52 -3.81 4.28
CA ASN A 106 -9.17 -4.21 3.02
C ASN A 106 -8.31 -3.80 1.80
N VAL A 107 -8.15 -4.75 0.87
CA VAL A 107 -7.57 -4.57 -0.47
C VAL A 107 -8.10 -3.31 -1.16
N ASP A 108 -9.39 -3.03 -1.01
CA ASP A 108 -10.01 -1.89 -1.69
C ASP A 108 -9.42 -0.54 -1.27
N ALA A 109 -9.12 -0.35 0.03
CA ALA A 109 -8.56 0.89 0.57
C ALA A 109 -7.15 1.18 0.03
N ILE A 110 -6.32 0.14 -0.09
CA ILE A 110 -4.98 0.27 -0.69
C ILE A 110 -5.10 0.50 -2.20
N SER A 111 -6.01 -0.22 -2.85
CA SER A 111 -6.20 -0.12 -4.30
C SER A 111 -6.72 1.23 -4.77
N SER A 112 -7.40 1.98 -3.89
CA SER A 112 -7.96 3.30 -4.20
C SER A 112 -6.94 4.44 -4.08
N LEU A 113 -5.74 4.18 -3.57
CA LEU A 113 -4.72 5.22 -3.46
C LEU A 113 -4.34 5.79 -4.83
N THR A 114 -4.18 7.10 -4.92
CA THR A 114 -3.66 7.78 -6.12
C THR A 114 -2.13 7.70 -6.18
N GLY A 115 -1.55 8.03 -7.34
CA GLY A 115 -0.09 8.04 -7.51
C GLY A 115 0.62 8.93 -6.48
N ASP A 116 0.09 10.13 -6.25
CA ASP A 116 0.68 11.09 -5.30
C ASP A 116 0.58 10.59 -3.85
N GLN A 117 -0.54 9.95 -3.49
CA GLN A 117 -0.73 9.35 -2.18
C GLN A 117 0.25 8.20 -1.94
N ILE A 118 0.53 7.40 -2.96
CA ILE A 118 1.53 6.33 -2.90
C ILE A 118 2.93 6.93 -2.68
N GLN A 119 3.30 7.97 -3.44
CA GLN A 119 4.60 8.64 -3.28
C GLN A 119 4.76 9.27 -1.91
N TYR A 120 3.72 9.92 -1.39
CA TYR A 120 3.72 10.46 -0.04
C TYR A 120 3.98 9.37 1.01
N VAL A 121 3.31 8.22 0.90
CA VAL A 121 3.51 7.09 1.80
C VAL A 121 4.95 6.56 1.71
N ILE A 122 5.50 6.39 0.50
CA ILE A 122 6.89 5.93 0.28
C ILE A 122 7.89 6.87 0.96
N ASN A 123 7.73 8.18 0.76
CA ASN A 123 8.62 9.18 1.34
C ASN A 123 8.60 9.14 2.87
N GLN A 124 7.42 8.93 3.49
CA GLN A 124 7.28 8.86 4.95
C GLN A 124 7.89 7.61 5.57
N VAL A 125 7.88 6.48 4.86
CA VAL A 125 8.53 5.25 5.31
C VAL A 125 10.05 5.38 5.17
N SER A 126 10.51 5.99 4.07
CA SER A 126 11.93 6.14 3.75
C SER A 126 12.65 7.21 4.59
N SER A 127 11.96 8.30 4.96
CA SER A 127 12.54 9.35 5.82
C SER A 127 12.76 8.89 7.27
N LYS A 128 11.95 7.94 7.75
CA LYS A 128 12.14 7.34 9.09
C LYS A 128 13.35 6.41 9.19
N THR A 129 13.76 5.78 8.08
CA THR A 129 14.94 4.91 8.07
C THR A 129 16.27 5.66 8.03
N VAL A 130 16.27 6.96 7.70
CA VAL A 130 17.50 7.77 7.59
C VAL A 130 17.78 8.62 8.84
N SER A 131 16.78 8.89 9.68
CA SER A 131 16.96 9.78 10.85
C SER A 131 17.52 9.11 12.12
N GLN A 132 17.92 7.84 12.09
CA GLN A 132 18.69 7.23 13.18
C GLN A 132 20.19 7.39 12.94
N GLY A 133 20.66 8.63 13.11
CA GLY A 133 22.06 9.03 13.04
C GLY A 133 22.22 10.44 13.63
N ASN A 134 22.36 10.46 14.95
CA ASN A 134 23.08 11.41 15.81
C ASN A 134 23.42 12.80 15.24
N ASP A 135 22.85 13.87 15.79
CA ASP A 135 23.47 14.67 16.85
C ASP A 135 22.80 16.04 16.97
N GLN A 136 22.57 16.44 18.21
CA GLN A 136 22.14 17.78 18.57
C GLN A 136 23.24 18.77 18.18
N ASN A 137 22.92 19.78 17.37
CA ASN A 137 23.50 21.10 17.56
C ASN A 137 22.58 22.21 17.04
N HIS A 138 22.36 23.14 17.96
CA HIS A 138 21.66 24.41 17.94
C HIS A 138 22.38 25.45 17.07
N VAL A 139 21.64 26.29 16.34
CA VAL A 139 21.72 27.78 16.29
C VAL A 139 20.88 28.32 15.12
N ILE A 140 20.10 29.36 15.44
CA ILE A 140 19.18 30.19 14.64
C ILE A 140 19.93 31.19 13.74
N SER A 141 19.41 31.51 12.55
CA SER A 141 19.04 32.89 12.14
C SER A 141 18.57 33.03 10.68
N THR A 142 17.65 33.99 10.54
CA THR A 142 16.92 34.63 9.43
C THR A 142 17.79 35.04 8.22
N GLU A 143 17.31 35.27 6.98
CA GLU A 143 16.39 36.33 6.49
C GLU A 143 15.91 36.10 5.02
N ASP A 144 14.68 36.57 4.72
CA ASP A 144 14.04 37.11 3.48
C ASP A 144 14.37 36.62 2.04
N PRO A 145 13.34 36.62 1.14
CA PRO A 145 13.28 37.73 0.17
C PRO A 145 11.87 38.27 -0.16
N LYS A 146 11.86 39.55 -0.60
CA LYS A 146 10.73 40.40 -0.99
C LYS A 146 10.14 40.09 -2.38
N SER A 147 8.86 40.46 -2.50
CA SER A 147 8.12 41.07 -3.63
C SER A 147 7.29 40.19 -4.60
N LEU A 148 5.98 40.52 -4.59
CA LEU A 148 4.86 40.24 -5.52
C LEU A 148 4.96 41.12 -6.81
N PRO A 149 4.19 40.90 -7.90
CA PRO A 149 2.78 41.34 -7.98
C PRO A 149 1.76 40.46 -8.76
N ASN A 150 0.56 40.32 -8.15
CA ASN A 150 -0.81 40.60 -8.64
C ASN A 150 -1.41 39.87 -9.88
N THR A 151 -2.61 39.28 -9.72
CA THR A 151 -3.94 39.83 -10.16
C THR A 151 -5.04 38.75 -10.35
N GLU A 152 -6.15 38.97 -9.60
CA GLU A 152 -7.59 38.66 -9.80
C GLU A 152 -8.16 37.23 -10.03
N VAL A 153 -8.76 36.71 -8.94
CA VAL A 153 -10.19 36.32 -8.73
C VAL A 153 -10.98 35.75 -9.92
N SER A 154 -11.45 34.50 -9.79
CA SER A 154 -12.90 34.21 -9.76
C SER A 154 -13.19 32.83 -9.17
N GLU A 155 -14.10 32.81 -8.19
CA GLU A 155 -14.62 31.63 -7.49
C GLU A 155 -15.51 30.76 -8.39
N GLU A 156 -15.32 29.44 -8.34
CA GLU A 156 -16.41 28.46 -8.22
C GLU A 156 -15.91 27.27 -7.37
N VAL A 157 -16.55 27.06 -6.23
CA VAL A 157 -16.30 25.95 -5.29
C VAL A 157 -17.18 24.75 -5.67
N PRO A 158 -16.63 23.51 -5.65
CA PRO A 158 -17.42 22.39 -5.16
C PRO A 158 -16.86 21.86 -3.84
N LEU A 159 -17.74 21.89 -2.86
CA LEU A 159 -17.58 21.42 -1.49
C LEU A 159 -17.54 19.88 -1.41
N ARG A 160 -16.56 19.38 -0.65
CA ARG A 160 -16.62 18.17 0.22
C ARG A 160 -16.43 16.78 -0.42
N GLU A 161 -15.22 16.49 -0.90
CA GLU A 161 -14.66 15.13 -0.90
C GLU A 161 -13.33 15.02 -0.11
N ASP A 162 -12.73 16.15 0.26
CA ASP A 162 -11.34 16.20 0.74
C ASP A 162 -11.15 15.73 2.19
N ILE A 163 -12.20 15.83 3.02
CA ILE A 163 -12.13 15.51 4.46
C ILE A 163 -12.15 14.00 4.70
N GLU A 164 -12.95 13.26 3.92
CA GLU A 164 -13.09 11.81 4.07
C GLU A 164 -11.87 11.06 3.48
N ILE A 165 -11.35 11.56 2.35
CA ILE A 165 -10.13 11.06 1.71
C ILE A 165 -8.91 11.26 2.62
N HIS A 166 -8.75 12.44 3.23
CA HIS A 166 -7.67 12.70 4.19
C HIS A 166 -7.77 11.80 5.44
N GLY A 167 -8.98 11.49 5.90
CA GLY A 167 -9.23 10.54 7.00
C GLY A 167 -8.78 9.12 6.67
N GLU A 168 -9.13 8.60 5.50
CA GLU A 168 -8.76 7.26 5.04
C GLU A 168 -7.25 7.13 4.75
N ILE A 169 -6.63 8.18 4.19
CA ILE A 169 -5.16 8.25 4.05
C ILE A 169 -4.51 8.26 5.42
N LYS A 170 -5.00 9.07 6.37
CA LYS A 170 -4.45 9.16 7.72
C LYS A 170 -4.59 7.83 8.46
N LYS A 171 -5.71 7.09 8.29
CA LYS A 171 -5.90 5.72 8.81
C LYS A 171 -4.92 4.73 8.17
N THR A 172 -4.79 4.74 6.83
CA THR A 172 -3.86 3.87 6.09
C THR A 172 -2.41 4.15 6.49
N LEU A 173 -2.05 5.43 6.64
CA LEU A 173 -0.74 5.88 7.11
C LEU A 173 -0.50 5.52 8.58
N LEU A 174 -1.53 5.57 9.44
CA LEU A 174 -1.43 5.12 10.84
C LEU A 174 -1.13 3.62 10.91
N VAL A 175 -1.83 2.84 10.08
CA VAL A 175 -1.67 1.38 10.00
C VAL A 175 -0.29 1.02 9.45
N LEU A 176 0.17 1.67 8.38
CA LEU A 176 1.53 1.46 7.87
C LEU A 176 2.61 1.91 8.87
N LYS A 177 2.39 3.02 9.60
CA LYS A 177 3.27 3.47 10.68
C LYS A 177 3.33 2.44 11.81
N PHE A 178 2.19 1.87 12.21
CA PHE A 178 2.12 0.84 13.24
C PHE A 178 2.85 -0.44 12.80
N ILE A 179 2.59 -0.90 11.58
CA ILE A 179 3.22 -2.07 10.96
C ILE A 179 4.74 -1.92 10.87
N CYS A 180 5.24 -0.77 10.40
CA CYS A 180 6.67 -0.52 10.31
C CYS A 180 7.33 -0.47 11.70
N SER A 181 6.64 0.08 12.70
CA SER A 181 7.12 0.14 14.07
C SER A 181 7.19 -1.25 14.74
N GLU A 182 6.20 -2.11 14.49
CA GLU A 182 6.21 -3.50 14.97
C GLU A 182 7.29 -4.36 14.32
N ASP A 183 7.59 -4.15 13.04
CA ASP A 183 8.66 -4.89 12.35
C ASP A 183 10.05 -4.45 12.84
N GLU A 184 10.25 -3.15 13.04
CA GLU A 184 11.50 -2.59 13.60
C GLU A 184 11.77 -3.11 15.03
N THR A 185 10.75 -3.08 15.88
CA THR A 185 10.85 -3.61 17.26
C THR A 185 11.14 -5.12 17.28
N ARG A 186 10.54 -5.90 16.38
CA ARG A 186 10.83 -7.34 16.24
C ARG A 186 12.25 -7.62 15.76
N LYS A 187 12.75 -6.86 14.79
CA LYS A 187 14.14 -6.97 14.30
C LYS A 187 15.14 -6.61 15.41
N ASN A 188 14.88 -5.54 16.16
CA ASN A 188 15.72 -5.13 17.27
C ASN A 188 15.71 -6.15 18.40
N LEU A 189 14.56 -6.77 18.69
CA LEU A 189 14.46 -7.85 19.69
C LEU A 189 15.23 -9.11 19.25
N GLN A 190 15.11 -9.53 17.98
CA GLN A 190 15.91 -10.66 17.47
C GLN A 190 17.42 -10.37 17.50
N LYS A 191 17.82 -9.16 17.12
CA LYS A 191 19.23 -8.74 17.19
C LYS A 191 19.74 -8.73 18.63
N PHE A 192 18.93 -8.27 19.59
CA PHE A 192 19.24 -8.32 21.01
C PHE A 192 19.42 -9.77 21.49
N ILE A 193 18.47 -10.67 21.20
CA ILE A 193 18.56 -12.09 21.59
C ILE A 193 19.84 -12.74 21.05
N HIS A 194 20.19 -12.46 19.79
CA HIS A 194 21.39 -13.01 19.14
C HIS A 194 22.70 -12.40 19.67
N THR A 195 22.69 -11.13 20.08
CA THR A 195 23.89 -10.44 20.62
C THR A 195 24.10 -10.74 22.10
N SER A 196 23.02 -10.98 22.84
CA SER A 196 23.05 -11.27 24.28
C SER A 196 23.29 -12.75 24.60
N GLY A 197 23.39 -13.63 23.60
CA GLY A 197 23.68 -15.06 23.81
C GLY A 197 22.60 -15.81 24.61
N ILE A 198 21.33 -15.39 24.52
CA ILE A 198 20.20 -15.99 25.26
C ILE A 198 19.64 -17.26 24.54
N ILE A 199 20.38 -17.81 23.58
CA ILE A 199 20.07 -19.10 22.93
C ILE A 199 21.28 -20.02 23.07
#